data_AF-A0A7X7AI63-F1
#
_entry.id   AF-A0A7X7AI63-F1
#
_cell.length_a   1.000
_cell.length_b   1.000
_cell.length_c   1.000
_cell.angle_alpha   90.00
_cell.angle_beta   90.00
_cell.angle_gamma   90.00
#
_symmetry.space_group_name_H-M   'P 1'
#
loop_
_entity.id
_entity.type
_entity.pdbx_description
1 polymer ?
#
loop_
_entity_poly.entity_id
_entity_poly.type
_entity_poly.pdbx_seq_one_letter_code
_entity_poly.pdbx_strand_id
1 'polypeptide(L)'
;MITYLNNLVNRVNSLKYYLLGANILLVSGLILFSNGGYFPLKSIGDFLFFVFITFIFALYRPGWGFLFFTGTIVLENINLAPIDLGVAMRPYQLIGLMTFLAVVTRYLTKRLNFSLPKFIWADYILFLLGAGGFLAVLNAENGVVALKQSMIILSFILLYFLTRVFIQNLEDLKKIIPFFLSSS
;
A
#
# COMPACT_ATOMS: atom_id res chain seq x y z
N MET A 1 27.97 25.83 20.96
CA MET A 1 28.23 24.76 19.97
C MET A 1 27.19 23.64 20.04
N ILE A 2 26.91 23.08 21.22
CA ILE A 2 25.88 22.04 21.45
C ILE A 2 24.45 22.50 21.06
N THR A 3 24.10 23.76 21.34
CA THR A 3 22.81 24.36 20.96
C THR A 3 22.64 24.54 19.45
N TYR A 4 23.73 24.77 18.70
CA TYR A 4 23.70 24.89 17.24
C TYR A 4 23.58 23.52 16.57
N LEU A 5 24.24 22.50 17.12
CA LEU A 5 24.09 21.10 16.72
C LEU A 5 22.67 20.59 17.00
N ASN A 6 22.10 20.87 18.17
CA ASN A 6 20.72 20.51 18.48
C ASN A 6 19.71 21.23 17.58
N ASN A 7 19.96 22.48 17.20
CA ASN A 7 19.11 23.19 16.22
C ASN A 7 19.30 22.69 14.78
N LEU A 8 20.48 22.19 14.40
CA LEU A 8 20.70 21.51 13.12
C LEU A 8 19.98 20.15 13.08
N VAL A 9 20.12 19.34 14.11
CA VAL A 9 19.45 18.03 14.25
C VAL A 9 17.92 18.19 14.33
N ASN A 10 17.41 19.23 15.00
CA ASN A 10 15.98 19.52 15.06
C ASN A 10 15.42 20.18 13.78
N ARG A 11 16.25 20.83 12.95
CA ARG A 11 15.83 21.37 11.64
C ARG A 11 15.76 20.30 10.56
N VAL A 12 16.61 19.28 10.66
CA VAL A 12 16.51 18.08 9.84
C VAL A 12 15.25 17.36 10.32
N ASN A 13 14.23 17.27 9.47
CA ASN A 13 12.96 16.60 9.78
C ASN A 13 13.23 15.12 10.09
N SER A 14 13.60 14.81 11.33
CA SER A 14 14.19 13.53 11.75
C SER A 14 13.32 12.35 11.37
N LEU A 15 12.00 12.53 11.49
CA LEU A 15 10.98 11.58 11.08
C LEU A 15 11.10 11.19 9.59
N LYS A 16 11.36 12.15 8.69
CA LYS A 16 11.49 11.88 7.25
C LYS A 16 12.64 10.92 6.97
N TYR A 17 13.80 11.16 7.59
CA TYR A 17 14.98 10.32 7.41
C TYR A 17 14.82 8.97 8.09
N TYR A 18 14.17 8.90 9.25
CA TYR A 18 13.83 7.62 9.89
C TYR A 18 12.90 6.77 9.02
N LEU A 19 11.87 7.38 8.41
CA LEU A 19 10.95 6.66 7.52
C LEU A 19 11.64 6.20 6.23
N LEU A 20 12.51 7.04 5.65
CA LEU A 20 13.31 6.66 4.49
C LEU A 20 14.27 5.51 4.81
N GLY A 21 15.00 5.60 5.93
CA GLY A 21 15.87 4.53 6.40
C GLY A 21 15.10 3.24 6.66
N ALA A 22 13.93 3.33 7.29
CA ALA A 22 13.04 2.19 7.48
C ALA A 22 12.57 1.60 6.15
N ASN A 23 12.32 2.42 5.11
CA ASN A 23 11.92 1.94 3.79
C ASN A 23 13.06 1.18 3.11
N ILE A 24 14.28 1.72 3.15
CA ILE A 24 15.47 1.04 2.64
C ILE A 24 15.67 -0.29 3.37
N LEU A 25 15.54 -0.31 4.70
CA LEU A 25 15.65 -1.54 5.49
C LEU A 25 14.56 -2.55 5.14
N LEU A 26 13.31 -2.10 4.96
CA LEU A 26 12.18 -2.94 4.58
C LEU A 26 12.42 -3.57 3.20
N VAL A 27 12.77 -2.76 2.20
CA VAL A 27 13.02 -3.22 0.82
C VAL A 27 14.21 -4.18 0.80
N SER A 28 15.32 -3.80 1.43
CA SER A 28 16.52 -4.66 1.51
C SER A 28 16.21 -5.97 2.23
N GLY A 29 15.46 -5.92 3.33
CA GLY A 29 15.02 -7.09 4.08
C GLY A 29 14.17 -8.03 3.23
N LEU A 30 13.18 -7.49 2.51
CA LEU A 30 12.34 -8.28 1.61
C LEU A 30 13.16 -8.97 0.52
N ILE A 31 14.13 -8.27 -0.09
CA ILE A 31 15.02 -8.85 -1.10
C ILE A 31 15.88 -9.98 -0.50
N LEU A 32 16.49 -9.76 0.67
CA LEU A 32 17.32 -10.76 1.34
C LEU A 32 16.51 -12.01 1.73
N PHE A 33 15.32 -11.84 2.28
CA PHE A 33 14.45 -12.96 2.63
C PHE A 33 13.94 -13.71 1.40
N SER A 34 13.67 -13.01 0.30
CA SER A 34 13.28 -13.62 -0.98
C SER A 34 14.43 -14.46 -1.55
N ASN A 35 15.64 -13.90 -1.59
CA ASN A 35 16.83 -14.60 -2.11
C ASN A 35 17.27 -15.75 -1.19
N GLY A 36 17.01 -15.65 0.12
CA GLY A 36 17.24 -16.71 1.10
C GLY A 36 16.19 -17.83 1.09
N GLY A 37 15.16 -17.75 0.24
CA GLY A 37 14.12 -18.78 0.13
C GLY A 37 13.12 -18.80 1.30
N TYR A 38 13.03 -17.72 2.08
CA TYR A 38 12.03 -17.57 3.15
C TYR A 38 10.65 -17.16 2.61
N PHE A 39 10.60 -16.61 1.39
CA PHE A 39 9.37 -16.32 0.67
C PHE A 39 9.18 -17.29 -0.50
N PRO A 40 7.95 -17.71 -0.83
CA PRO A 40 6.68 -17.39 -0.14
C PRO A 40 6.59 -17.99 1.27
N LEU A 41 5.81 -17.36 2.16
CA LEU A 41 5.67 -17.84 3.54
C LEU A 41 5.11 -19.27 3.55
N LYS A 42 5.70 -20.15 4.36
CA LYS A 42 5.35 -21.58 4.39
C LYS A 42 4.03 -21.86 5.09
N SER A 43 3.66 -21.05 6.09
CA SER A 43 2.46 -21.24 6.89
C SER A 43 1.45 -20.12 6.63
N ILE A 44 0.17 -20.49 6.53
CA ILE A 44 -0.95 -19.54 6.47
C ILE A 44 -1.00 -18.69 7.75
N GLY A 45 -0.65 -19.26 8.91
CA GLY A 45 -0.64 -18.55 10.18
C GLY A 45 0.35 -17.39 10.19
N ASP A 46 1.56 -17.61 9.69
CA ASP A 46 2.60 -16.57 9.62
C ASP A 46 2.19 -15.45 8.66
N PHE A 47 1.59 -15.82 7.52
CA PHE A 47 1.07 -14.83 6.58
C PHE A 47 -0.03 -13.97 7.21
N LEU A 48 -1.01 -14.58 7.89
CA LEU A 48 -2.06 -13.84 8.58
C LEU A 48 -1.52 -12.94 9.69
N PHE A 49 -0.48 -13.38 10.39
CA PHE A 49 0.21 -12.57 11.40
C PHE A 49 0.83 -11.32 10.77
N PHE A 50 1.55 -11.45 9.66
CA PHE A 50 2.10 -10.29 8.94
C PHE A 50 1.02 -9.38 8.35
N VAL A 51 -0.07 -9.94 7.84
CA VAL A 51 -1.25 -9.18 7.37
C VAL A 51 -1.81 -8.34 8.52
N PHE A 52 -1.99 -8.94 9.69
CA PHE A 52 -2.54 -8.27 10.86
C PHE A 52 -1.62 -7.16 11.40
N ILE A 53 -0.31 -7.43 11.49
CA ILE A 53 0.67 -6.40 11.89
C ILE A 53 0.68 -5.25 10.89
N THR A 54 0.70 -5.55 9.59
CA THR A 54 0.67 -4.53 8.53
C THR A 54 -0.60 -3.69 8.63
N PHE A 55 -1.73 -4.32 8.94
CA PHE A 55 -3.00 -3.62 9.17
C PHE A 55 -2.96 -2.71 10.40
N ILE A 56 -2.47 -3.18 11.54
CA ILE A 56 -2.29 -2.34 12.75
C ILE A 56 -1.37 -1.15 12.47
N PHE A 57 -0.27 -1.40 11.77
CA PHE A 57 0.68 -0.36 11.37
C PHE A 57 -0.01 0.70 10.49
N ALA A 58 -0.77 0.25 9.48
CA ALA A 58 -1.53 1.15 8.61
C ALA A 58 -2.63 1.90 9.38
N LEU A 59 -3.28 1.26 10.35
CA LEU A 59 -4.28 1.90 11.23
C LEU A 59 -3.67 3.00 12.09
N TYR A 60 -2.48 2.78 12.66
CA TYR A 60 -1.79 3.77 13.48
C TYR A 60 -1.53 5.05 12.69
N ARG A 61 -0.96 4.92 11.48
CA ARG A 61 -0.76 6.08 10.59
C ARG A 61 -0.83 5.70 9.11
N PRO A 62 -1.99 5.87 8.45
CA PRO A 62 -2.21 5.46 7.07
C PRO A 62 -1.23 6.12 6.07
N GLY A 63 -0.81 7.36 6.35
CA GLY A 63 0.18 8.05 5.52
C GLY A 63 1.55 7.36 5.50
N TRP A 64 1.95 6.70 6.58
CA TRP A 64 3.17 5.89 6.58
C TRP A 64 2.99 4.64 5.74
N GLY A 65 1.85 3.93 5.91
CA GLY A 65 1.47 2.80 5.07
C GLY A 65 1.53 3.13 3.58
N PHE A 66 1.02 4.30 3.18
CA PHE A 66 1.10 4.75 1.79
C PHE A 66 2.53 4.99 1.30
N LEU A 67 3.42 5.55 2.14
CA LEU A 67 4.83 5.74 1.77
C LEU A 67 5.55 4.40 1.55
N PHE A 68 5.38 3.44 2.46
CA PHE A 68 5.94 2.09 2.30
C PHE A 68 5.32 1.32 1.13
N PHE A 69 4.03 1.53 0.87
CA PHE A 69 3.39 1.04 -0.34
C PHE A 69 4.15 1.54 -1.58
N THR A 70 4.42 2.85 -1.69
CA THR A 70 5.13 3.40 -2.86
C THR A 70 6.57 2.88 -2.99
N GLY A 71 7.27 2.69 -1.87
CA GLY A 71 8.62 2.10 -1.85
C GLY A 71 8.66 0.60 -2.16
N THR A 72 7.53 -0.10 -2.14
CA THR A 72 7.49 -1.55 -2.44
C THR A 72 6.95 -1.87 -3.82
N ILE A 73 6.57 -0.87 -4.62
CA ILE A 73 6.08 -1.05 -6.00
C ILE A 73 7.12 -1.75 -6.87
N VAL A 74 8.41 -1.45 -6.68
CA VAL A 74 9.52 -2.01 -7.47
C VAL A 74 9.68 -3.52 -7.23
N LEU A 75 9.21 -4.03 -6.09
CA LEU A 75 9.34 -5.44 -5.69
C LEU A 75 8.24 -6.31 -6.30
N GLU A 76 8.04 -6.22 -7.62
CA GLU A 76 7.03 -7.02 -8.32
C GLU A 76 7.39 -8.51 -8.40
N ASN A 77 8.69 -8.81 -8.31
CA ASN A 77 9.25 -10.16 -8.38
C ASN A 77 9.11 -10.99 -7.10
N ILE A 78 8.74 -10.37 -5.97
CA ILE A 78 8.63 -11.05 -4.67
C ILE A 78 7.16 -11.41 -4.41
N ASN A 79 6.90 -12.68 -4.10
CA ASN A 79 5.58 -13.15 -3.65
C ASN A 79 5.60 -13.45 -2.15
N LEU A 80 4.69 -12.84 -1.39
CA LEU A 80 4.56 -13.05 0.05
C LEU A 80 3.59 -14.19 0.41
N ALA A 81 2.58 -14.41 -0.43
CA ALA A 81 1.51 -15.33 -0.11
C ALA A 81 1.96 -16.80 -0.19
N PRO A 82 1.58 -17.63 0.80
CA PRO A 82 1.78 -19.07 0.78
C PRO A 82 1.27 -19.75 -0.49
N ILE A 83 2.00 -20.77 -0.95
CA ILE A 83 1.63 -21.57 -2.12
C ILE A 83 0.27 -22.24 -1.90
N ASP A 84 -0.03 -22.64 -0.67
CA ASP A 84 -1.28 -23.30 -0.28
C ASP A 84 -2.52 -22.41 -0.47
N LEU A 85 -2.37 -21.09 -0.46
CA LEU A 85 -3.49 -20.17 -0.74
C LEU A 85 -3.83 -20.10 -2.23
N GLY A 86 -2.96 -20.58 -3.12
CA GLY A 86 -3.17 -20.52 -4.57
C GLY A 86 -3.24 -19.10 -5.15
N VAL A 87 -2.91 -18.09 -4.34
CA VAL A 87 -2.94 -16.67 -4.70
C VAL A 87 -1.53 -16.11 -4.55
N ALA A 88 -1.06 -15.39 -5.57
CA ALA A 88 0.16 -14.59 -5.45
C ALA A 88 -0.22 -13.20 -4.91
N MET A 89 0.41 -12.79 -3.80
CA MET A 89 0.26 -11.47 -3.22
C MET A 89 1.62 -10.81 -3.08
N ARG A 90 1.81 -9.70 -3.77
CA ARG A 90 3.05 -8.92 -3.76
C ARG A 90 3.09 -7.95 -2.58
N PRO A 91 4.28 -7.49 -2.14
CA PRO A 91 4.42 -6.56 -1.03
C PRO A 91 3.57 -5.30 -1.16
N TYR A 92 3.60 -4.64 -2.31
CA TYR A 92 2.79 -3.43 -2.53
C TYR A 92 1.28 -3.72 -2.51
N GLN A 93 0.84 -4.91 -2.94
CA GLN A 93 -0.58 -5.28 -2.91
C GLN A 93 -1.05 -5.46 -1.46
N LEU A 94 -0.24 -6.11 -0.63
CA LEU A 94 -0.53 -6.28 0.79
C LEU A 94 -0.58 -4.93 1.50
N ILE A 95 0.49 -4.14 1.40
CA ILE A 95 0.58 -2.85 2.11
C ILE A 95 -0.47 -1.87 1.59
N GLY A 96 -0.70 -1.83 0.28
CA GLY A 96 -1.74 -1.02 -0.36
C GLY A 96 -3.13 -1.39 0.13
N LEU A 97 -3.50 -2.67 0.10
CA LEU A 97 -4.80 -3.16 0.56
C LEU A 97 -5.02 -2.85 2.05
N MET A 98 -4.01 -3.14 2.89
CA MET A 98 -4.10 -2.84 4.33
C MET A 98 -4.19 -1.34 4.61
N THR A 99 -3.49 -0.51 3.83
CA THR A 99 -3.59 0.96 3.91
C THR A 99 -4.98 1.44 3.53
N PHE A 100 -5.56 0.89 2.46
CA PHE A 100 -6.94 1.21 2.07
C PHE A 100 -7.94 0.85 3.16
N LEU A 101 -7.86 -0.38 3.70
CA LEU A 101 -8.71 -0.82 4.80
C LEU A 101 -8.54 0.06 6.05
N ALA A 102 -7.31 0.47 6.36
CA ALA A 102 -7.04 1.39 7.47
C ALA A 102 -7.68 2.77 7.26
N VAL A 103 -7.67 3.31 6.04
CA VAL A 103 -8.36 4.56 5.71
C VAL A 103 -9.88 4.40 5.87
N VAL A 104 -10.46 3.32 5.33
CA VAL A 104 -11.91 3.04 5.43
C VAL A 104 -12.34 2.90 6.88
N THR A 105 -11.63 2.12 7.68
CA THR A 105 -11.95 1.94 9.11
C THR A 105 -11.83 3.23 9.91
N ARG A 106 -10.80 4.05 9.66
CA ARG A 106 -10.68 5.37 10.31
C ARG A 106 -11.76 6.35 9.85
N TYR A 107 -12.22 6.24 8.61
CA TYR A 107 -13.35 7.02 8.10
C TYR A 107 -14.65 6.63 8.82
N LEU A 108 -14.95 5.33 8.90
CA LEU A 108 -16.16 4.81 9.57
C LEU A 108 -16.18 5.13 11.07
N THR A 109 -15.02 5.08 11.74
CA THR A 109 -14.89 5.45 13.17
C THR A 109 -14.82 6.96 13.41
N LYS A 110 -14.90 7.78 12.36
CA LYS A 110 -14.79 9.25 12.41
C LYS A 110 -13.47 9.74 13.04
N ARG A 111 -12.40 8.94 12.96
CA ARG A 111 -11.06 9.23 13.47
C ARG A 111 -10.08 9.55 12.35
N LEU A 112 -10.56 10.07 11.21
CA LEU A 112 -9.71 10.49 10.10
C LEU A 112 -9.03 11.81 10.46
N ASN A 113 -7.70 11.85 10.41
CA ASN A 113 -6.93 13.06 10.75
C ASN A 113 -6.61 13.95 9.53
N PHE A 114 -7.23 13.68 8.38
CA PHE A 114 -7.02 14.43 7.14
C PHE A 114 -8.34 14.56 6.38
N SER A 115 -8.41 15.47 5.42
CA SER A 115 -9.58 15.64 4.56
C SER A 115 -9.54 14.68 3.38
N LEU A 116 -10.66 14.01 3.11
CA LEU A 116 -10.81 13.24 1.87
C LEU A 116 -11.03 14.18 0.68
N PRO A 117 -10.51 13.84 -0.50
CA PRO A 117 -10.80 14.58 -1.72
C PRO A 117 -12.30 14.53 -2.03
N LYS A 118 -12.86 15.62 -2.56
CA LYS A 118 -14.27 15.67 -2.97
C LYS A 118 -14.48 14.77 -4.18
N PHE A 119 -15.59 14.04 -4.24
CA PHE A 119 -15.89 13.22 -5.42
C PHE A 119 -16.05 14.06 -6.70
N ILE A 120 -15.43 13.61 -7.78
CA ILE A 120 -15.48 14.17 -9.13
C ILE A 120 -16.13 13.11 -10.03
N TRP A 121 -16.68 13.54 -11.18
CA TRP A 121 -17.24 12.67 -12.23
C TRP A 121 -16.39 11.43 -12.56
N ALA A 122 -15.07 11.54 -12.60
CA ALA A 122 -14.17 10.42 -12.85
C ALA A 122 -14.30 9.29 -11.81
N ASP A 123 -14.55 9.61 -10.53
CA ASP A 123 -14.70 8.58 -9.49
C ASP A 123 -15.96 7.74 -9.74
N TYR A 124 -17.05 8.38 -10.17
CA TYR A 124 -18.31 7.69 -10.45
C TYR A 124 -18.15 6.71 -11.62
N ILE A 125 -17.37 7.08 -12.65
CA ILE A 125 -17.05 6.19 -13.77
C ILE A 125 -16.25 4.98 -13.26
N LEU A 126 -15.28 5.18 -12.37
CA LEU A 126 -14.51 4.08 -11.79
C LEU A 126 -15.36 3.16 -10.93
N PHE A 127 -16.30 3.70 -10.15
CA PHE A 127 -17.26 2.87 -9.42
C PHE A 127 -18.16 2.06 -10.35
N LEU A 128 -18.66 2.68 -11.42
CA LEU A 128 -19.45 1.99 -12.44
C LEU A 128 -18.63 0.91 -13.15
N LEU A 129 -17.36 1.17 -13.44
CA LEU A 129 -16.46 0.19 -14.05
C LEU A 129 -16.22 -1.01 -13.12
N GLY A 130 -15.95 -0.75 -11.84
CA GLY A 130 -15.77 -1.80 -10.84
C GLY A 130 -17.04 -2.64 -10.66
N ALA A 131 -18.17 -1.98 -10.40
CA ALA A 131 -19.45 -2.66 -10.22
C ALA A 131 -19.88 -3.41 -11.49
N GLY A 132 -19.75 -2.78 -12.66
CA GLY A 132 -20.03 -3.37 -13.96
C GLY A 132 -19.15 -4.59 -14.26
N GLY A 133 -17.86 -4.53 -13.90
CA GLY A 133 -16.96 -5.68 -14.01
C GLY A 133 -17.42 -6.88 -13.19
N PHE A 134 -17.85 -6.69 -11.95
CA PHE A 134 -18.39 -7.78 -11.12
C PHE A 134 -19.75 -8.28 -11.62
N LEU A 135 -20.62 -7.38 -12.09
CA LEU A 135 -21.90 -7.77 -12.69
C LEU A 135 -21.71 -8.58 -13.98
N ALA A 136 -20.70 -8.25 -14.79
CA ALA A 136 -20.38 -8.98 -16.02
C ALA A 136 -19.95 -10.43 -15.77
N VAL A 137 -19.40 -10.74 -14.59
CA VAL A 137 -19.03 -12.12 -14.21
C VAL A 137 -20.25 -13.05 -14.21
N LEU A 138 -21.43 -12.53 -13.83
CA LEU A 138 -22.65 -13.34 -13.72
C LEU A 138 -23.13 -13.90 -15.07
N ASN A 139 -22.74 -13.27 -16.18
CA ASN A 139 -23.16 -13.64 -17.53
C ASN A 139 -21.97 -14.01 -18.44
N ALA A 140 -20.78 -14.24 -17.86
CA ALA A 140 -19.58 -14.55 -18.62
C ALA A 140 -19.50 -16.04 -18.96
N GLU A 141 -19.12 -16.37 -20.20
CA GLU A 141 -18.87 -17.74 -20.65
C GLU A 141 -17.82 -18.46 -19.79
N ASN A 142 -16.82 -17.71 -19.30
CA ASN A 142 -15.80 -18.20 -18.37
C ASN A 142 -15.76 -17.32 -17.11
N GLY A 143 -16.64 -17.63 -16.17
CA GLY A 143 -16.77 -16.89 -14.91
C GLY A 143 -15.47 -16.77 -14.11
N VAL A 144 -14.59 -17.78 -14.15
CA VAL A 144 -13.31 -17.75 -13.42
C VAL A 144 -12.36 -16.71 -14.01
N VAL A 145 -12.26 -16.63 -15.33
CA VAL A 145 -11.42 -15.63 -16.01
C VAL A 145 -11.99 -14.23 -15.83
N ALA A 146 -13.31 -14.08 -15.97
CA ALA A 146 -13.99 -12.81 -15.74
C ALA A 146 -13.78 -12.31 -14.31
N LEU A 147 -13.91 -13.18 -13.30
CA LEU A 147 -13.67 -12.83 -11.90
C LEU A 147 -12.23 -12.37 -11.67
N LYS A 148 -11.23 -13.06 -12.24
CA LYS A 148 -9.83 -12.63 -12.16
C LYS A 148 -9.64 -11.23 -12.75
N GLN A 149 -10.23 -10.95 -13.91
CA GLN A 149 -10.15 -9.63 -14.53
C GLN A 149 -10.84 -8.54 -13.70
N SER A 150 -12.01 -8.82 -13.12
CA SER A 150 -12.71 -7.90 -12.23
C SER A 150 -11.91 -7.60 -10.97
N MET A 151 -11.22 -8.59 -10.40
CA MET A 151 -10.30 -8.39 -9.28
C MET A 151 -9.08 -7.54 -9.67
N ILE A 152 -8.55 -7.70 -10.88
CA ILE A 152 -7.48 -6.84 -11.41
C ILE A 152 -7.98 -5.39 -11.53
N ILE A 153 -9.14 -5.17 -12.13
CA ILE A 153 -9.75 -3.84 -12.26
C ILE A 153 -9.98 -3.21 -10.88
N LEU A 154 -10.51 -3.98 -9.92
CA LEU A 154 -10.68 -3.53 -8.54
C LEU A 154 -9.34 -3.06 -7.94
N SER A 155 -8.25 -3.79 -8.16
CA SER A 155 -6.94 -3.39 -7.65
C SER A 155 -6.48 -2.03 -8.19
N PHE A 156 -6.71 -1.75 -9.48
CA PHE A 156 -6.39 -0.44 -10.06
C PHE A 156 -7.29 0.68 -9.54
N ILE A 157 -8.58 0.41 -9.33
CA ILE A 157 -9.50 1.36 -8.72
C ILE A 157 -9.06 1.70 -7.29
N LEU A 158 -8.66 0.70 -6.50
CA LEU A 158 -8.14 0.90 -5.15
C LEU A 158 -6.86 1.76 -5.15
N LEU A 159 -5.94 1.49 -6.08
CA LEU A 159 -4.72 2.28 -6.26
C LEU A 159 -5.04 3.73 -6.63
N TYR A 160 -6.00 3.95 -7.52
CA TYR A 160 -6.47 5.29 -7.88
C TYR A 160 -6.98 6.05 -6.65
N PHE A 161 -7.86 5.43 -5.85
CA PHE A 161 -8.40 6.08 -4.65
C PHE A 161 -7.33 6.36 -3.60
N LEU A 162 -6.43 5.42 -3.33
CA LEU A 162 -5.30 5.65 -2.42
C LEU A 162 -4.45 6.83 -2.87
N THR A 163 -4.09 6.86 -4.15
CA THR A 163 -3.29 7.95 -4.73
C THR A 163 -4.01 9.29 -4.56
N ARG A 164 -5.32 9.34 -4.81
CA ARG A 164 -6.11 10.56 -4.68
C ARG A 164 -6.27 11.04 -3.23
N VAL A 165 -6.30 10.11 -2.29
CA VAL A 165 -6.36 10.41 -0.85
C VAL A 165 -5.06 11.05 -0.38
N PHE A 166 -3.91 10.50 -0.79
CA PHE A 166 -2.59 10.90 -0.26
C PHE A 166 -1.84 11.91 -1.14
N ILE A 167 -2.15 12.02 -2.43
CA ILE A 167 -1.55 12.98 -3.37
C ILE A 167 -2.60 14.00 -3.77
N GLN A 168 -2.68 15.09 -3.00
CA GLN A 168 -3.61 16.18 -3.30
C GLN A 168 -2.88 17.35 -3.96
N ASN A 169 -1.62 17.60 -3.58
CA ASN A 169 -0.81 18.71 -4.08
C ASN A 169 0.60 18.28 -4.49
N LEU A 170 1.32 19.15 -5.23
CA LEU A 170 2.73 18.92 -5.61
C LEU A 170 3.66 18.74 -4.40
N GLU A 171 3.33 19.33 -3.26
CA GLU A 171 4.09 19.14 -2.02
C GLU A 171 4.04 17.71 -1.49
N ASP A 172 2.91 17.02 -1.66
CA ASP A 172 2.76 15.64 -1.24
C ASP A 172 3.54 14.72 -2.17
N LEU A 173 3.52 15.00 -3.48
CA LEU A 173 4.35 14.30 -4.46
C LEU A 173 5.84 14.39 -4.11
N LYS A 174 6.34 15.57 -3.71
CA LYS A 174 7.72 15.76 -3.25
C LYS A 174 8.10 14.91 -2.03
N LYS A 175 7.14 14.55 -1.18
CA LYS A 175 7.37 13.67 -0.02
C LYS A 175 7.46 12.20 -0.41
N ILE A 176 6.77 11.81 -1.49
CA ILE A 176 6.66 10.42 -1.94
C ILE A 176 7.82 10.02 -2.87
N ILE A 177 8.26 10.91 -3.76
CA ILE A 177 9.33 10.64 -4.74
C ILE A 177 10.58 10.01 -4.09
N PRO A 178 11.10 10.50 -2.94
CA PRO A 178 12.27 9.88 -2.32
C PRO A 178 12.07 8.42 -1.91
N PHE A 179 10.85 8.01 -1.54
CA PHE A 179 10.56 6.62 -1.16
C PHE A 179 10.63 5.71 -2.37
N PHE A 180 10.03 6.13 -3.49
CA PHE A 180 10.11 5.39 -4.76
C PHE A 180 11.56 5.29 -5.29
N LEU A 181 12.32 6.38 -5.21
CA LEU A 181 13.73 6.40 -5.63
C LEU A 181 14.63 5.61 -4.70
N SER A 182 14.34 5.54 -3.40
CA SER A 182 15.14 4.75 -2.45
C SER A 182 15.02 3.24 -2.64
N SER A 183 14.02 2.81 -3.41
CA SER A 183 13.71 1.40 -3.66
C SER A 183 13.97 0.95 -5.10
N SER A 184 14.30 1.89 -6.00
CA SER A 184 14.60 1.63 -7.41
C SER A 184 16.11 1.58 -7.63
#